data_AF-A0A957ACC5-F1
#
_entry.id   AF-A0A957ACC5-F1
#
_cell.length_a   1.000
_cell.length_b   1.000
_cell.length_c   1.000
_cell.angle_alpha   90.00
_cell.angle_beta   90.00
_cell.angle_gamma   90.00
#
_symmetry.space_group_name_H-M   'P 1'
#
loop_
_entity.id
_entity.type
_entity.pdbx_description
1 polymer ?
#
loop_
_entity_poly.entity_id
_entity_poly.type
_entity_poly.pdbx_seq_one_letter_code
_entity_poly.pdbx_strand_id
1 'polypeptide(L)' 'RPTDLYEDAQLAHRGFFVTLEHSNMGPTPYDGPVTHFSDTPAILRKAAPCLGEDSHAILTGILGYSEDDVARFAEAGALT' A
#
# COMPACT_ATOMS: atom_id res chain seq x y z
N ARG A 1 -16.54 -14.35 16.03
CA ARG A 1 -15.16 -13.88 16.31
C ARG A 1 -14.69 -13.07 15.12
N PRO A 2 -13.69 -12.18 15.25
CA PRO A 2 -13.17 -11.43 14.10
C PRO A 2 -12.73 -12.34 12.94
N THR A 3 -12.28 -13.55 13.25
CA THR A 3 -11.93 -14.59 12.27
C THR A 3 -13.09 -15.04 11.38
N ASP A 4 -14.32 -15.00 11.88
CA ASP A 4 -15.49 -15.52 11.16
C ASP A 4 -15.86 -14.62 9.97
N LEU A 5 -15.37 -13.37 9.95
CA LEU A 5 -15.61 -12.42 8.85
C LEU A 5 -15.00 -12.91 7.53
N TYR A 6 -13.87 -13.63 7.58
CA TYR A 6 -13.21 -14.15 6.38
C TYR A 6 -14.01 -15.28 5.70
N GLU A 7 -14.95 -15.89 6.42
CA GLU A 7 -15.83 -16.95 5.92
C GLU A 7 -17.25 -16.44 5.63
N ASP A 8 -17.52 -15.13 5.84
CA ASP A 8 -18.84 -14.55 5.62
C ASP A 8 -19.20 -14.52 4.13
N ALA A 9 -20.33 -15.15 3.79
CA ALA A 9 -20.76 -15.31 2.41
C ALA A 9 -21.04 -13.97 1.70
N GLN A 10 -21.47 -12.94 2.44
CA GLN A 10 -21.75 -11.64 1.85
C GLN A 10 -20.47 -10.82 1.65
N LEU A 11 -19.52 -10.89 2.58
CA LEU A 11 -18.20 -10.27 2.39
C LEU A 11 -17.43 -10.92 1.24
N ALA A 12 -17.54 -12.25 1.08
CA ALA A 12 -17.00 -12.98 -0.06
C ALA A 12 -17.67 -12.56 -1.38
N HIS A 13 -19.01 -12.50 -1.42
CA HIS A 13 -19.76 -12.07 -2.62
C HIS A 13 -19.38 -10.65 -3.06
N ARG A 14 -19.10 -9.77 -2.09
CA ARG A 14 -18.67 -8.39 -2.36
C ARG A 14 -17.19 -8.25 -2.72
N GLY A 15 -16.39 -9.30 -2.59
CA GLY A 15 -14.93 -9.22 -2.73
C GLY A 15 -14.31 -8.26 -1.70
N PHE A 16 -14.84 -8.24 -0.48
CA PHE A 16 -14.47 -7.24 0.52
C PHE A 16 -13.01 -7.38 0.97
N PHE A 17 -12.52 -8.59 1.25
CA PHE A 17 -11.12 -8.79 1.59
C PHE A 17 -10.29 -9.00 0.32
N VAL A 18 -9.26 -8.18 0.13
CA VAL A 18 -8.34 -8.26 -1.00
C VAL A 18 -6.97 -8.65 -0.48
N THR A 19 -6.43 -9.78 -0.96
CA THR A 19 -5.07 -10.18 -0.62
C THR A 19 -4.08 -9.38 -1.45
N LEU A 20 -3.16 -8.67 -0.78
CA LEU A 20 -2.07 -7.94 -1.41
C LEU A 20 -0.73 -8.49 -0.93
N GLU A 21 0.28 -8.40 -1.79
CA GLU A 21 1.64 -8.80 -1.45
C GLU A 21 2.33 -7.68 -0.67
N HIS A 22 2.44 -7.85 0.65
CA HIS A 22 3.16 -6.90 1.51
C HIS A 22 4.65 -7.24 1.54
N SER A 23 5.51 -6.25 1.28
CA SER A 23 6.96 -6.44 1.13
C SER A 23 7.64 -7.17 2.30
N ASN A 24 7.15 -6.98 3.53
CA ASN A 24 7.66 -7.66 4.72
C ASN A 24 6.80 -8.84 5.23
N MET A 25 5.50 -8.87 4.91
CA MET A 25 4.56 -9.84 5.52
C MET A 25 4.09 -10.91 4.54
N GLY A 26 4.41 -10.76 3.25
CA GLY A 26 3.89 -11.62 2.18
C GLY A 26 2.39 -11.40 1.93
N PRO A 27 1.67 -12.42 1.45
CA PRO A 27 0.24 -12.33 1.16
C PRO A 27 -0.57 -11.99 2.41
N THR A 28 -1.15 -10.80 2.44
CA THR A 28 -1.89 -10.27 3.61
C THR A 28 -3.28 -9.81 3.17
N PRO A 29 -4.36 -10.16 3.88
CA PRO A 29 -5.70 -9.65 3.57
C PRO A 29 -5.84 -8.19 4.00
N TYR A 30 -6.36 -7.36 3.11
CA TYR A 30 -6.72 -5.96 3.35
C TYR A 30 -8.22 -5.77 3.22
N ASP A 31 -8.78 -4.92 4.08
CA ASP A 31 -10.15 -4.47 3.98
C ASP A 31 -10.31 -3.61 2.73
N GLY A 32 -11.17 -4.07 1.83
CA GLY A 32 -11.54 -3.38 0.60
C GLY A 32 -12.52 -2.24 0.84
N PRO A 33 -12.93 -1.55 -0.23
CA PRO A 33 -13.85 -0.44 -0.14
C PRO A 33 -15.20 -0.84 0.47
N VAL A 34 -15.61 -0.16 1.53
CA VAL A 34 -16.93 -0.37 2.17
C VAL A 34 -18.10 0.02 1.27
N THR A 35 -17.87 0.91 0.31
CA THR A 35 -18.85 1.42 -0.65
C THR A 35 -18.33 1.26 -2.07
N HIS A 36 -19.17 0.76 -2.98
CA HIS A 36 -18.83 0.64 -4.39
C HIS A 36 -19.48 1.79 -5.17
N PHE A 37 -18.67 2.57 -5.85
CA PHE A 37 -19.13 3.60 -6.77
C PHE A 37 -19.04 3.06 -8.21
N SER A 38 -20.12 3.18 -8.98
CA SER A 38 -20.18 2.68 -10.36
C SER A 38 -19.20 3.39 -11.28
N ASP A 39 -19.01 4.70 -11.08
CA ASP A 39 -18.27 5.55 -12.02
C ASP A 39 -16.81 5.74 -11.58
N THR A 40 -16.55 5.64 -10.27
CA THR A 40 -15.22 5.83 -9.67
C THR A 40 -14.91 4.69 -8.68
N PRO A 41 -14.74 3.45 -9.17
CA PRO A 41 -14.45 2.32 -8.31
C PRO A 41 -13.16 2.56 -7.52
N ALA A 42 -13.22 2.39 -6.20
CA ALA A 42 -12.05 2.44 -5.35
C ALA A 42 -11.24 1.15 -5.54
N ILE A 43 -9.94 1.29 -5.83
CA ILE A 43 -9.04 0.17 -6.12
C ILE A 43 -7.86 0.25 -5.17
N LEU A 44 -7.65 -0.79 -4.38
CA LEU A 44 -6.41 -0.99 -3.62
C LEU A 44 -5.28 -1.30 -4.61
N ARG A 45 -4.29 -0.41 -4.68
CA ARG A 45 -3.22 -0.51 -5.69
C ARG A 45 -1.96 -1.22 -5.21
N LYS A 46 -1.66 -1.12 -3.92
CA LYS A 46 -0.53 -1.78 -3.29
C LYS A 46 -0.81 -2.02 -1.81
N ALA A 47 -0.07 -2.95 -1.21
CA ALA A 47 -0.06 -3.17 0.22
C ALA A 47 0.41 -1.90 0.97
N ALA A 48 0.22 -1.87 2.28
CA ALA A 48 0.77 -0.80 3.11
C ALA A 48 2.30 -0.74 2.91
N PRO A 49 2.89 0.45 2.67
CA PRO A 49 4.32 0.55 2.45
C PRO A 49 5.10 0.29 3.74
N CYS A 50 6.27 -0.32 3.62
CA CYS A 50 7.26 -0.30 4.68
C CYS A 50 7.80 1.12 4.91
N LEU A 51 8.44 1.34 6.06
CA LEU A 51 9.14 2.59 6.33
C LEU A 51 10.20 2.83 5.24
N GLY A 52 10.14 4.00 4.59
CA GLY A 52 11.09 4.38 3.54
C GLY A 52 10.80 3.82 2.13
N GLU A 53 9.81 2.93 1.97
CA GLU A 53 9.63 2.15 0.73
C GLU A 53 9.49 3.01 -0.54
N ASP A 54 8.82 4.16 -0.44
CA ASP A 54 8.59 5.07 -1.58
C ASP A 54 9.51 6.29 -1.60
N SER A 55 10.43 6.44 -0.63
CA SER A 55 11.23 7.66 -0.44
C SER A 55 11.98 8.07 -1.72
N HIS A 56 12.68 7.12 -2.34
CA HIS A 56 13.46 7.37 -3.56
C HIS A 56 12.56 7.80 -4.74
N ALA A 57 11.46 7.06 -4.96
CA ALA A 57 10.53 7.32 -6.06
C ALA A 57 9.86 8.70 -5.94
N ILE A 58 9.56 9.14 -4.71
CA ILE A 58 8.98 10.46 -4.47
C ILE A 58 10.04 11.56 -4.66
N LEU A 59 11.23 11.40 -4.07
CA LEU A 59 12.29 12.41 -4.14
C LEU A 59 12.71 12.68 -5.59
N THR A 60 12.89 11.63 -6.38
CA THR A 60 13.33 11.76 -7.78
C THR A 60 12.15 12.03 -8.73
N GLY A 61 11.09 11.23 -8.63
CA GLY A 61 9.98 11.24 -9.60
C GLY A 61 8.96 12.35 -9.41
N ILE A 62 8.79 12.86 -8.18
CA ILE A 62 7.78 13.90 -7.87
C ILE A 62 8.46 15.22 -7.52
N LEU A 63 9.50 15.18 -6.68
CA LEU A 63 10.16 16.38 -6.17
C LEU A 63 11.33 16.84 -7.06
N GLY A 64 11.80 16.00 -7.97
CA GLY A 64 12.83 16.36 -8.96
C GLY A 64 14.25 16.47 -8.39
N TYR A 65 14.52 15.84 -7.24
CA TYR A 65 15.89 15.72 -6.73
C TYR A 65 16.74 14.81 -7.62
N SER A 66 18.01 15.16 -7.74
CA SER A 66 19.01 14.32 -8.40
C SER A 66 19.37 13.11 -7.54
N GLU A 67 19.97 12.08 -8.15
CA GLU A 67 20.53 10.95 -7.41
C GLU A 67 21.60 11.41 -6.41
N ASP A 68 22.40 12.44 -6.76
CA ASP A 68 23.42 13.01 -5.88
C ASP A 68 22.80 13.68 -4.65
N ASP A 69 21.65 14.35 -4.80
CA ASP A 69 20.90 14.91 -3.67
C ASP A 69 20.37 13.81 -2.75
N VAL A 70 19.80 12.75 -3.32
CA VAL A 70 19.27 11.62 -2.55
C VAL A 70 20.38 10.93 -1.77
N ALA A 71 21.54 10.70 -2.40
CA ALA A 71 22.72 10.15 -1.74
C ALA A 71 23.18 11.04 -0.58
N ARG A 72 23.26 12.36 -0.79
CA ARG A 72 23.60 13.32 0.27
C ARG A 72 22.61 13.30 1.43
N PHE A 73 21.31 13.14 1.17
CA PHE A 73 20.31 13.01 2.24
C PHE A 73 20.48 11.71 3.02
N ALA A 74 20.78 10.60 2.35
CA ALA A 74 21.08 9.33 3.01
C ALA A 74 22.34 9.43 3.90
N GLU A 75 23.42 10.02 3.39
CA GLU A 75 24.66 10.24 4.15
C GLU A 75 24.45 11.15 5.38
N ALA A 76 23.57 12.14 5.27
CA ALA A 76 23.20 13.01 6.37
C ALA A 76 22.25 12.35 7.40
N GLY A 77 21.84 11.08 7.17
CA GLY A 77 20.89 10.37 8.02
C GLY A 77 19.46 10.91 7.94
N ALA A 78 19.13 11.65 6.87
CA ALA A 78 17.81 12.24 6.66
C ALA A 78 16.84 11.30 5.93
N LEU A 79 17.32 10.18 5.40
CA LEU A 79 16.50 9.14 4.77
C LEU A 79 16.47 7.88 5.65
N THR A 80 15.34 7.18 5.59
CA THR A 80 15.14 5.86 6.19
C THR A 80 14.79 4.88 5.08
#